data_AF-A0A0F9AWS3-F1
#
_entry.id   AF-A0A0F9AWS3-F1
#
_cell.length_a   1.000
_cell.length_b   1.000
_cell.length_c   1.000
_cell.angle_alpha   90.00
_cell.angle_beta   90.00
_cell.angle_gamma   90.00
#
_symmetry.space_group_name_H-M   'P 1'
#
loop_
_entity.id
_entity.type
_entity.pdbx_description
1 polymer ?
#
loop_
_entity_poly.entity_id
_entity_poly.type
_entity_poly.pdbx_seq_one_letter_code
_entity_poly.pdbx_strand_id
1 'polypeptide(L)' 'MSRVREATAFFGPFGGGVAFFPYQLALGVSLRYWQHAPAFRVYLGPFKLWGYVSLGARRGGEGE' A
#
# COMPACT_ATOMS: atom_id res chain seq x y z
N MET A 1 -21.99 -13.40 6.25
CA MET A 1 -21.12 -12.61 5.35
C MET A 1 -19.72 -12.60 5.91
N SER A 2 -18.73 -13.07 5.17
CA SER A 2 -17.37 -13.08 5.68
C SER A 2 -16.69 -11.74 5.52
N ARG A 3 -16.10 -11.25 6.61
CA ARG A 3 -15.48 -9.93 6.70
C ARG A 3 -14.04 -10.02 6.20
N VAL A 4 -13.70 -9.20 5.20
CA VAL A 4 -12.30 -8.94 4.83
C VAL A 4 -11.56 -8.47 6.08
N ARG A 5 -10.40 -9.07 6.35
CA ARG A 5 -9.52 -8.64 7.44
C ARG A 5 -8.42 -7.78 6.83
N GLU A 6 -8.39 -6.51 7.16
CA GLU A 6 -7.39 -5.57 6.65
C GLU A 6 -6.63 -4.94 7.81
N ALA A 7 -5.31 -4.87 7.67
CA ALA A 7 -4.43 -4.14 8.55
C ALA A 7 -3.66 -3.11 7.71
N THR A 8 -3.69 -1.85 8.13
CA THR A 8 -3.02 -0.74 7.46
C THR A 8 -2.03 -0.08 8.41
N ALA A 9 -0.94 0.42 7.85
CA ALA A 9 0.08 1.17 8.58
C ALA A 9 0.51 2.36 7.72
N PHE A 10 0.61 3.53 8.35
CA PHE A 10 1.00 4.78 7.73
C PHE A 10 2.09 5.43 8.57
N PHE A 11 3.20 5.81 7.94
CA PHE A 11 4.33 6.43 8.60
C PHE A 11 4.96 7.49 7.68
N GLY A 12 4.58 8.75 7.90
CA GLY A 12 5.08 9.89 7.13
C GLY A 12 4.86 9.70 5.62
N PRO A 13 5.93 9.68 4.79
CA PRO A 13 5.78 9.48 3.35
C PRO A 13 5.42 8.03 2.98
N PHE A 14 5.45 7.08 3.91
CA PHE A 14 5.17 5.67 3.64
C PHE A 14 3.76 5.29 4.06
N GLY A 15 3.10 4.46 3.26
CA GLY A 15 1.82 3.86 3.62
C GLY A 15 1.68 2.48 3.00
N GLY A 16 1.00 1.58 3.69
CA GLY A 16 0.79 0.22 3.19
C GLY A 16 -0.13 -0.60 4.06
N GLY A 17 -0.35 -1.84 3.64
CA GLY A 17 -1.20 -2.74 4.37
C GLY A 17 -1.26 -4.15 3.80
N VAL A 18 -1.90 -5.02 4.57
CA VAL A 18 -2.22 -6.39 4.18
C VAL A 18 -3.72 -6.62 4.35
N ALA A 19 -4.33 -7.27 3.37
CA ALA A 19 -5.72 -7.69 3.43
C ALA A 19 -5.83 -9.21 3.18
N PHE A 20 -6.75 -9.84 3.88
CA PHE A 20 -7.08 -11.26 3.75
C PHE A 20 -8.53 -11.43 3.29
N PHE A 21 -8.70 -12.16 2.19
CA PHE A 21 -9.96 -12.45 1.54
C PHE A 21 -10.26 -13.95 1.62
N PRO A 22 -11.02 -14.41 2.64
CA PRO A 22 -11.18 -15.84 2.93
C PRO A 22 -11.85 -16.68 1.82
N TYR A 23 -12.54 -16.05 0.87
CA TYR A 23 -13.28 -16.72 -0.20
C TYR A 23 -12.86 -16.26 -1.60
N GLN A 24 -11.74 -15.55 -1.71
CA GLN A 24 -11.22 -15.05 -2.99
C GLN A 24 -9.77 -15.48 -3.14
N LEU A 25 -9.45 -16.05 -4.28
CA LEU A 25 -8.08 -16.34 -4.69
C LEU A 25 -7.73 -15.41 -5.85
N ALA A 26 -6.64 -14.65 -5.69
CA ALA A 26 -6.10 -13.78 -6.72
C ALA A 26 -4.58 -13.93 -6.79
N LEU A 27 -4.04 -13.88 -8.00
CA LEU A 27 -2.62 -13.80 -8.23
C LEU A 27 -2.37 -12.63 -9.16
N GLY A 28 -1.45 -11.74 -8.79
CA GLY A 28 -1.11 -10.61 -9.64
C GLY A 28 -0.21 -9.61 -8.96
N VAL A 29 0.51 -8.85 -9.78
CA VAL A 29 1.35 -7.75 -9.34
C VAL A 29 0.91 -6.50 -10.08
N SER A 30 0.82 -5.39 -9.37
CA SER A 30 0.52 -4.08 -9.94
C SER A 30 1.54 -3.09 -9.39
N LEU A 31 2.18 -2.37 -10.30
CA LEU A 31 3.06 -1.26 -9.99
C LEU A 31 2.41 0.00 -10.55
N ARG A 32 2.38 1.07 -9.76
CA ARG A 32 1.83 2.35 -10.18
C ARG A 32 2.75 3.46 -9.73
N TYR A 33 2.98 4.42 -10.61
CA TYR A 33 3.82 5.57 -10.33
C TYR A 33 3.03 6.84 -10.63
N TRP A 34 2.92 7.73 -9.65
CA TRP A 34 2.26 9.03 -9.83
C TRP A 34 3.10 10.12 -9.21
N GLN A 35 3.53 11.13 -9.98
CA GLN A 35 4.13 12.37 -9.45
C GLN A 35 5.05 12.16 -8.23
N HIS A 36 6.04 11.27 -8.36
CA HIS A 36 6.99 10.89 -7.30
C HIS A 36 6.43 10.05 -6.15
N ALA A 37 5.32 9.36 -6.35
CA ALA A 37 4.75 8.41 -5.41
C ALA A 37 4.66 7.00 -6.02
N PRO A 38 5.76 6.21 -6.00
CA PRO A 38 5.68 4.80 -6.40
C PRO A 38 4.83 4.01 -5.41
N ALA A 39 3.96 3.17 -5.97
CA ALA A 39 3.07 2.28 -5.25
C ALA A 39 3.13 0.87 -5.87
N PHE A 40 3.00 -0.14 -5.02
CA PHE A 40 2.92 -1.54 -5.44
C PHE A 40 1.74 -2.24 -4.79
N ARG A 41 1.23 -3.27 -5.47
CA ARG A 41 0.24 -4.21 -4.94
C ARG A 41 0.60 -5.61 -5.41
N VAL A 42 0.55 -6.57 -4.50
CA VAL A 42 0.78 -7.98 -4.78
C VAL A 42 -0.40 -8.77 -4.23
N TYR A 43 -0.98 -9.62 -5.06
CA TYR A 43 -1.99 -10.60 -4.69
C TYR A 43 -1.36 -11.97 -4.75
N LEU A 44 -1.45 -12.73 -3.65
CA LEU A 44 -0.98 -14.11 -3.55
C LEU A 44 -2.03 -14.95 -2.82
N GLY A 45 -2.86 -15.65 -3.61
CA GLY A 45 -3.96 -16.43 -3.09
C GLY A 45 -4.99 -15.53 -2.38
N PRO A 46 -5.30 -15.77 -1.10
CA PRO A 46 -6.25 -14.95 -0.34
C PRO A 46 -5.61 -13.69 0.26
N PHE A 47 -4.31 -13.48 0.07
CA PHE A 47 -3.59 -12.34 0.64
C PHE A 47 -3.36 -11.26 -0.41
N LYS A 48 -3.54 -10.00 0.01
CA LYS A 48 -3.18 -8.80 -0.74
C LYS A 48 -2.22 -7.99 0.10
N LEU A 49 -1.05 -7.70 -0.44
CA LEU A 49 -0.10 -6.75 0.11
C LEU A 49 -0.09 -5.50 -0.75
N TRP A 50 -0.04 -4.34 -0.14
CA TRP A 50 0.10 -3.09 -0.88
C TRP A 50 0.95 -2.08 -0.11
N GLY A 51 1.59 -1.18 -0.84
CA GLY A 51 2.37 -0.11 -0.26
C GLY A 51 2.62 1.01 -1.24
N TYR A 52 2.99 2.17 -0.71
CA TYR A 52 3.46 3.32 -1.47
C TYR A 52 4.47 4.11 -0.63
N VAL A 53 5.30 4.88 -1.33
CA VAL A 53 6.11 5.96 -0.75
C VAL A 53 5.79 7.24 -1.51
N SER A 54 5.56 8.34 -0.81
CA SER A 54 5.38 9.67 -1.38
C SER A 54 6.67 10.46 -1.24
N LEU A 55 7.40 10.63 -2.35
CA LEU A 55 8.69 11.35 -2.36
C LEU A 55 8.50 12.89 -2.41
N GLY A 56 7.25 13.37 -2.38
CA GLY A 56 6.89 14.80 -2.44
C GLY A 56 6.79 15.54 -1.09
N ALA A 57 7.00 14.87 0.05
CA ALA A 57 6.83 15.46 1.39
C ALA A 57 8.07 16.22 1.92
N ARG A 58 8.92 16.77 1.03
CA ARG A 58 9.99 17.72 1.43
C ARG A 58 9.96 18.98 0.57
N ARG A 59 9.13 19.95 1.01
CA ARG A 59 9.49 21.37 1.04
C ARG A 59 8.65 22.08 2.10
N GLY A 60 9.15 22.09 3.34
CA GLY A 60 8.53 22.82 4.44
C GLY A 60 8.99 22.33 5.80
N GLY A 61 10.15 22.82 6.27
CA GLY A 61 10.49 22.76 7.69
C GLY A 61 11.88 22.26 8.06
N GLU A 62 12.93 22.93 7.56
CA GLU A 62 14.21 23.22 8.23
C GLU A 62 14.56 24.61 7.65
N GLY A 63 14.52 25.74 8.36
CA GLY A 63 14.93 25.96 9.73
C GLY A 63 16.36 26.51 9.73
N GLU A 64 16.57 27.69 9.16
CA GLU A 64 17.54 28.73 9.58
C GLU A 64 17.28 30.04 8.81
#